data_AF-A0A497ZHA1-F1
#
_entry.id   AF-A0A497ZHA1-F1
#
_cell.length_a   1.000
_cell.length_b   1.000
_cell.length_c   1.000
_cell.angle_alpha   90.00
_cell.angle_beta   90.00
_cell.angle_gamma   90.00
#
_symmetry.space_group_name_H-M   'P 1'
#
loop_
_entity.id
_entity.type
_entity.pdbx_description
1 polymer ?
#
loop_
_entity_poly.entity_id
_entity_poly.type
_entity_poly.pdbx_seq_one_letter_code
_entity_poly.pdbx_strand_id
1 'polypeptide(L)'
;MALKIPKFSVDYAPSDKVYGGRAATATLTSTCLNRGQSASKSDCVIVDEFNTNWNVRDFIKISDVNAAVSSLDVKKIERMRSVDSILKELKLTGILELADYAELNSQRWVRGHLLAQKLGGSGKSENLVPLDRNKNAVMEKFETSLYNFFKAAKNAEKMSASKHYVRVELKIKAEGNMSPWFSNCSDRVKRKLRKLPEKITYKIKTEYVEASTGKAQSAPPNKNYPRPLKAPPPLSL
;
A
#
# COMPACT_ATOMS: atom_id res chain seq x y z
N MET A 1 -38.92 6.61 -15.39
CA MET A 1 -37.77 7.51 -15.12
C MET A 1 -36.55 6.64 -14.84
N ALA A 2 -35.52 6.68 -15.68
CA ALA A 2 -34.31 5.89 -15.47
C ALA A 2 -33.47 6.50 -14.33
N LEU A 3 -33.15 5.70 -13.32
CA LEU A 3 -32.25 6.07 -12.22
C LEU A 3 -30.89 6.51 -12.80
N LYS A 4 -30.54 7.80 -12.69
CA LYS A 4 -29.16 8.26 -12.88
C LYS A 4 -28.35 7.91 -11.63
N ILE A 5 -28.01 6.63 -11.48
CA ILE A 5 -27.07 6.19 -10.45
C ILE A 5 -25.70 6.77 -10.82
N PRO A 6 -25.04 7.55 -9.96
CA PRO A 6 -23.70 8.06 -10.26
C PRO A 6 -22.78 6.88 -10.58
N LYS A 7 -22.09 6.99 -11.71
CA LYS A 7 -21.13 5.99 -12.17
C LYS A 7 -20.06 5.81 -11.09
N PHE A 8 -19.63 4.57 -10.90
CA PHE A 8 -18.39 4.25 -10.18
C PHE A 8 -17.25 5.07 -10.80
N SER A 9 -16.69 6.00 -10.03
CA SER A 9 -15.47 6.71 -10.37
C SER A 9 -14.43 6.43 -9.30
N VAL A 10 -13.22 6.11 -9.75
CA VAL A 10 -12.04 5.97 -8.90
C VAL A 10 -11.01 6.93 -9.44
N ASP A 11 -10.62 7.87 -8.59
CA ASP A 11 -9.57 8.83 -8.87
C ASP A 11 -8.33 8.42 -8.09
N TYR A 12 -7.27 8.09 -8.83
CA TYR A 12 -5.95 7.83 -8.28
C TYR A 12 -5.11 9.10 -8.38
N ALA A 13 -4.67 9.61 -7.23
CA ALA A 13 -3.81 10.78 -7.19
C ALA A 13 -2.38 10.34 -6.82
N PRO A 14 -1.42 10.38 -7.76
CA PRO A 14 -0.02 10.36 -7.40
C PRO A 14 0.31 11.66 -6.66
N SER A 15 0.95 11.59 -5.49
CA SER A 15 1.50 12.81 -4.90
C SER A 15 2.87 13.06 -5.52
N ASP A 16 2.89 13.84 -6.61
CA ASP A 16 4.07 14.13 -7.43
C ASP A 16 5.17 14.96 -6.76
N LYS A 17 5.16 15.08 -5.43
CA LYS A 17 6.23 15.76 -4.69
C LYS A 17 6.59 14.92 -3.48
N VAL A 18 7.74 14.24 -3.60
CA VAL A 18 8.57 13.77 -2.49
C VAL A 18 7.99 12.54 -1.76
N TYR A 19 8.63 11.37 -1.99
CA TYR A 19 8.64 10.16 -1.15
C TYR A 19 7.29 9.66 -0.55
N GLY A 20 6.81 8.51 -1.05
CA GLY A 20 5.96 7.57 -0.28
C GLY A 20 4.45 7.77 -0.26
N GLY A 21 3.91 8.85 -0.84
CA GLY A 21 2.48 9.13 -0.82
C GLY A 21 1.69 8.54 -2.00
N ARG A 22 0.68 7.71 -1.74
CA ARG A 22 -0.33 7.31 -2.75
C ARG A 22 -1.73 7.50 -2.19
N ALA A 23 -2.66 7.98 -3.02
CA ALA A 23 -4.05 8.15 -2.62
C ALA A 23 -5.01 7.59 -3.66
N ALA A 24 -6.04 6.90 -3.16
CA ALA A 24 -7.17 6.43 -3.94
C ALA A 24 -8.44 7.03 -3.36
N THR A 25 -9.24 7.67 -4.21
CA THR A 25 -10.59 8.12 -3.85
C THR A 25 -11.59 7.37 -4.72
N ALA A 26 -12.58 6.74 -4.09
CA ALA A 26 -13.60 5.97 -4.79
C ALA A 26 -14.98 6.36 -4.30
N THR A 27 -15.90 6.56 -5.25
CA THR A 27 -17.33 6.66 -4.95
C THR A 27 -18.00 5.34 -5.28
N LEU A 28 -18.34 4.61 -4.24
CA LEU A 28 -18.95 3.29 -4.31
C LEU A 28 -20.46 3.40 -4.11
N THR A 29 -21.23 2.79 -5.01
CA THR A 29 -22.68 2.58 -4.79
C THR A 29 -22.96 1.08 -4.68
N SER A 30 -24.15 0.71 -4.20
CA SER A 30 -24.62 -0.68 -4.07
C SER A 30 -24.55 -1.51 -5.37
N THR A 31 -24.40 -0.86 -6.52
CA THR A 31 -24.29 -1.48 -7.86
C THR A 31 -22.85 -1.72 -8.32
N CYS A 32 -21.83 -1.25 -7.59
CA CYS A 32 -20.44 -1.19 -8.05
C CYS A 32 -19.58 -2.43 -7.77
N LEU A 33 -20.16 -3.54 -7.28
CA LEU A 33 -19.39 -4.74 -6.89
C LEU A 33 -18.86 -5.50 -8.12
N ASN A 34 -17.65 -6.08 -7.99
CA ASN A 34 -17.00 -7.03 -8.94
C ASN A 34 -16.36 -6.43 -10.21
N ARG A 35 -15.73 -5.25 -10.16
CA ARG A 35 -15.07 -4.62 -11.33
C ARG A 35 -13.53 -4.55 -11.29
N GLY A 36 -12.87 -5.13 -10.29
CA GLY A 36 -11.42 -4.96 -10.14
C GLY A 36 -10.59 -5.97 -10.93
N GLN A 37 -9.32 -5.61 -11.13
CA GLN A 37 -8.30 -6.43 -11.78
C GLN A 37 -7.28 -6.93 -10.76
N SER A 38 -6.68 -8.09 -11.00
CA SER A 38 -5.64 -8.65 -10.14
C SER A 38 -4.33 -7.89 -10.30
N ALA A 39 -3.54 -7.79 -9.22
CA ALA A 39 -2.26 -7.08 -9.22
C ALA A 39 -1.30 -7.61 -10.30
N SER A 40 -0.77 -6.72 -11.12
CA SER A 40 0.31 -7.05 -12.06
C SER A 40 1.62 -7.32 -11.31
N LYS A 41 2.41 -8.29 -11.81
CA LYS A 41 3.75 -8.57 -11.27
C LYS A 41 4.69 -7.36 -11.44
N SER A 42 4.57 -6.59 -12.52
CA SER A 42 5.52 -5.50 -12.86
C SER A 42 5.38 -4.21 -12.05
N ASP A 43 4.27 -4.04 -11.33
CA ASP A 43 3.80 -2.71 -10.94
C ASP A 43 4.17 -2.29 -9.50
N CYS A 44 4.96 -3.12 -8.80
CA CYS A 44 5.42 -2.89 -7.44
C CYS A 44 6.84 -3.47 -7.22
N VAL A 45 7.81 -2.95 -7.98
CA VAL A 45 9.18 -3.49 -8.08
C VAL A 45 9.90 -3.61 -6.73
N ILE A 46 9.62 -2.72 -5.76
CA ILE A 46 10.26 -2.80 -4.43
C ILE A 46 9.86 -4.09 -3.68
N VAL A 47 8.62 -4.55 -3.81
CA VAL A 47 8.18 -5.81 -3.18
C VAL A 47 8.93 -7.00 -3.78
N ASP A 48 9.13 -7.00 -5.10
CA ASP A 48 9.91 -8.06 -5.75
C ASP A 48 11.36 -8.03 -5.32
N GLU A 49 11.95 -6.84 -5.28
CA GLU A 49 13.35 -6.67 -4.88
C GLU A 49 13.58 -7.11 -3.42
N PHE A 50 12.65 -6.81 -2.51
CA PHE A 50 12.76 -7.17 -1.09
C PHE A 50 12.47 -8.65 -0.82
N ASN A 51 11.62 -9.27 -1.63
CA ASN A 51 11.33 -10.71 -1.53
C ASN A 51 12.29 -11.58 -2.35
N THR A 52 13.21 -10.97 -3.10
CA THR A 52 14.20 -11.71 -3.89
C THR A 52 15.21 -12.38 -2.96
N ASN A 53 15.55 -13.63 -3.24
CA ASN A 53 16.69 -14.28 -2.61
C ASN A 53 17.95 -13.81 -3.30
N TRP A 54 18.78 -13.10 -2.54
CA TRP A 54 20.00 -12.49 -3.00
C TRP A 54 21.20 -13.39 -2.75
N ASN A 55 22.11 -13.51 -3.72
CA ASN A 55 23.40 -14.18 -3.51
C ASN A 55 24.47 -13.12 -3.26
N VAL A 56 25.41 -13.41 -2.34
CA VAL A 56 26.60 -12.57 -2.10
C VAL A 56 27.31 -12.20 -3.41
N ARG A 57 27.37 -13.13 -4.37
CA ARG A 57 28.02 -12.92 -5.66
C ARG A 57 27.36 -11.84 -6.52
N ASP A 58 26.07 -11.57 -6.34
CA ASP A 58 25.34 -10.57 -7.13
C ASP A 58 25.75 -9.13 -6.76
N PHE A 59 26.34 -8.97 -5.57
CA PHE A 59 26.73 -7.66 -5.03
C PHE A 59 28.23 -7.40 -5.02
N ILE A 60 29.04 -8.42 -5.27
CA ILE A 60 30.50 -8.30 -5.27
C ILE A 60 30.99 -8.27 -6.72
N LYS A 61 31.44 -7.09 -7.15
CA LYS A 61 32.16 -6.94 -8.42
C LYS A 61 33.65 -7.17 -8.19
N ILE A 62 34.16 -8.31 -8.65
CA ILE A 62 35.57 -8.70 -8.47
C ILE A 62 36.52 -7.63 -9.05
N SER A 63 36.16 -6.99 -10.16
CA SER A 63 36.91 -5.87 -10.75
C SER A 63 37.10 -4.72 -9.76
N ASP A 64 36.05 -4.35 -9.05
CA ASP A 64 36.02 -3.20 -8.15
C ASP A 64 36.79 -3.52 -6.86
N VAL A 65 36.70 -4.76 -6.39
CA VAL A 65 37.49 -5.27 -5.26
C VAL A 65 38.98 -5.29 -5.62
N ASN A 66 39.34 -5.81 -6.79
CA ASN A 66 40.74 -5.86 -7.23
C ASN A 66 41.33 -4.45 -7.38
N ALA A 67 40.56 -3.52 -7.94
CA ALA A 67 40.95 -2.11 -8.02
C ALA A 67 41.13 -1.50 -6.63
N ALA A 68 40.19 -1.74 -5.72
CA ALA A 68 40.26 -1.26 -4.34
C ALA A 68 41.52 -1.78 -3.64
N VAL A 69 41.75 -3.09 -3.65
CA VAL A 69 42.92 -3.76 -3.04
C VAL A 69 44.23 -3.25 -3.62
N SER A 70 44.30 -3.04 -4.95
CA SER A 70 45.51 -2.54 -5.61
C SER A 70 45.86 -1.10 -5.23
N SER A 71 44.87 -0.32 -4.78
CA SER A 71 45.02 1.08 -4.37
C SER A 71 45.04 1.28 -2.84
N LEU A 72 44.97 0.17 -2.09
CA LEU A 72 44.68 0.17 -0.66
C LEU A 72 45.93 0.42 0.18
N ASP A 73 45.86 1.40 1.08
CA ASP A 73 46.86 1.56 2.13
C ASP A 73 46.51 0.64 3.32
N VAL A 74 47.33 -0.37 3.57
CA VAL A 74 47.15 -1.33 4.68
C VAL A 74 47.10 -0.61 6.03
N LYS A 75 47.89 0.45 6.23
CA LYS A 75 47.88 1.24 7.47
C LYS A 75 46.58 2.00 7.67
N LYS A 76 45.87 2.33 6.58
CA LYS A 76 44.54 2.95 6.65
C LYS A 76 43.52 1.96 7.20
N ILE A 77 43.56 0.69 6.77
CA ILE A 77 42.66 -0.35 7.30
C ILE A 77 42.97 -0.66 8.76
N GLU A 78 44.23 -0.79 9.16
CA GLU A 78 44.61 -1.07 10.55
C GLU A 78 44.10 0.00 11.54
N ARG A 79 43.93 1.23 11.07
CA ARG A 79 43.41 2.36 11.86
C ARG A 79 41.88 2.43 11.88
N MET A 80 41.19 1.72 10.99
CA MET A 80 39.73 1.68 10.95
C MET A 80 39.19 0.84 12.12
N ARG A 81 38.24 1.41 12.86
CA ARG A 81 37.67 0.77 14.07
C ARG A 81 36.38 0.00 13.83
N SER A 82 35.83 0.02 12.61
CA SER A 82 34.57 -0.66 12.30
C SER A 82 34.66 -1.51 11.05
N VAL A 83 34.05 -2.70 11.13
CA VAL A 83 33.93 -3.65 10.01
C VAL A 83 33.25 -2.98 8.81
N ASP A 84 32.23 -2.16 9.04
CA ASP A 84 31.53 -1.42 7.98
C ASP A 84 32.45 -0.46 7.21
N SER A 85 33.40 0.19 7.88
CA SER A 85 34.34 1.10 7.22
C SER A 85 35.33 0.32 6.36
N ILE A 86 35.79 -0.83 6.86
CA ILE A 86 36.68 -1.74 6.13
C ILE A 86 35.97 -2.28 4.89
N LEU A 87 34.73 -2.73 5.02
CA LEU A 87 33.92 -3.22 3.90
C LEU A 87 33.65 -2.13 2.86
N LYS A 88 33.41 -0.88 3.29
CA LYS A 88 33.25 0.26 2.38
C LYS A 88 34.54 0.57 1.60
N GLU A 89 35.67 0.57 2.30
CA GLU A 89 36.98 0.85 1.70
C GLU A 89 37.36 -0.21 0.66
N LEU A 90 37.08 -1.48 0.94
CA LEU A 90 37.29 -2.62 0.03
C LEU A 90 36.23 -2.73 -1.08
N LYS A 91 35.31 -1.78 -1.20
CA LYS A 91 34.17 -1.82 -2.15
C LYS A 91 33.28 -3.06 -1.98
N LEU A 92 33.25 -3.64 -0.78
CA LEU A 92 32.40 -4.76 -0.37
C LEU A 92 31.10 -4.31 0.29
N THR A 93 30.61 -3.11 -0.03
CA THR A 93 29.33 -2.56 0.48
C THR A 93 28.13 -3.45 0.16
N GLY A 94 28.27 -4.28 -0.87
CA GLY A 94 27.34 -5.33 -1.22
C GLY A 94 27.00 -6.32 -0.11
N ILE A 95 27.97 -6.62 0.76
CA ILE A 95 27.78 -7.54 1.91
C ILE A 95 26.87 -6.89 2.96
N LEU A 96 27.01 -5.58 3.19
CA LEU A 96 26.14 -4.83 4.11
C LEU A 96 24.71 -4.78 3.57
N GLU A 97 24.55 -4.54 2.26
CA GLU A 97 23.22 -4.54 1.62
C GLU A 97 22.55 -5.93 1.69
N LEU A 98 23.33 -7.02 1.59
CA LEU A 98 22.79 -8.37 1.72
C LEU A 98 22.20 -8.63 3.11
N ALA A 99 22.87 -8.18 4.17
CA ALA A 99 22.35 -8.29 5.54
C ALA A 99 21.03 -7.52 5.69
N ASP A 100 20.94 -6.31 5.13
CA ASP A 100 19.70 -5.56 5.09
C ASP A 100 18.59 -6.32 4.34
N TYR A 101 18.88 -6.93 3.19
CA TYR A 101 17.87 -7.70 2.44
C TYR A 101 17.41 -8.95 3.17
N ALA A 102 18.29 -9.62 3.92
CA ALA A 102 17.87 -10.74 4.76
C ALA A 102 16.86 -10.29 5.83
N GLU A 103 17.12 -9.14 6.46
CA GLU A 103 16.21 -8.53 7.42
C GLU A 103 14.89 -8.12 6.76
N LEU A 104 14.92 -7.54 5.57
CA LEU A 104 13.72 -7.17 4.82
C LEU A 104 12.89 -8.38 4.38
N ASN A 105 13.53 -9.45 3.90
CA ASN A 105 12.86 -10.68 3.45
C ASN A 105 12.22 -11.46 4.61
N SER A 106 12.74 -11.27 5.85
CA SER A 106 12.12 -11.83 7.05
C SER A 106 10.69 -11.32 7.26
N GLN A 107 10.41 -10.08 6.84
CA GLN A 107 9.06 -9.51 6.79
C GLN A 107 8.50 -9.76 5.40
N ARG A 108 7.71 -10.82 5.18
CA ARG A 108 7.15 -11.10 3.84
C ARG A 108 6.29 -9.93 3.35
N TRP A 109 6.83 -9.15 2.42
CA TRP A 109 6.15 -8.01 1.79
C TRP A 109 5.20 -8.50 0.70
N VAL A 110 4.09 -7.79 0.52
CA VAL A 110 3.08 -8.08 -0.50
C VAL A 110 2.69 -6.80 -1.23
N ARG A 111 2.13 -6.99 -2.43
CA ARG A 111 1.56 -5.91 -3.24
C ARG A 111 0.14 -5.61 -2.74
N GLY A 112 0.04 -4.78 -1.73
CA GLY A 112 -1.25 -4.38 -1.16
C GLY A 112 -2.01 -3.44 -2.09
N HIS A 113 -3.32 -3.63 -2.22
CA HIS A 113 -4.15 -2.68 -2.97
C HIS A 113 -4.64 -1.58 -2.04
N LEU A 114 -4.54 -0.31 -2.42
CA LEU A 114 -5.18 0.78 -1.68
C LEU A 114 -6.69 0.59 -1.69
N LEU A 115 -7.27 0.36 -2.87
CA LEU A 115 -8.66 -0.05 -3.04
C LEU A 115 -8.71 -1.52 -3.47
N ALA A 116 -9.43 -2.36 -2.72
CA ALA A 116 -9.58 -3.78 -3.02
C ALA A 116 -10.04 -4.06 -4.46
N GLN A 117 -9.57 -5.17 -5.03
CA GLN A 117 -10.09 -5.68 -6.31
C GLN A 117 -11.62 -5.87 -6.28
N LYS A 118 -12.16 -6.44 -5.18
CA LYS A 118 -13.61 -6.68 -5.05
C LYS A 118 -14.44 -5.39 -5.03
N LEU A 119 -13.81 -4.26 -4.67
CA LEU A 119 -14.38 -2.93 -4.64
C LEU A 119 -14.07 -2.12 -5.91
N GLY A 120 -13.53 -2.77 -6.94
CA GLY A 120 -13.23 -2.15 -8.24
C GLY A 120 -11.85 -1.50 -8.32
N GLY A 121 -10.94 -1.78 -7.38
CA GLY A 121 -9.56 -1.34 -7.48
C GLY A 121 -8.83 -1.95 -8.68
N SER A 122 -8.01 -1.14 -9.34
CA SER A 122 -7.14 -1.59 -10.43
C SER A 122 -5.98 -2.43 -9.89
N GLY A 123 -5.50 -3.39 -10.68
CA GLY A 123 -4.29 -4.14 -10.39
C GLY A 123 -3.00 -3.40 -10.80
N LYS A 124 -3.11 -2.10 -11.09
CA LYS A 124 -2.05 -1.26 -11.65
C LYS A 124 -1.26 -0.56 -10.55
N SER A 125 -0.06 -0.10 -10.91
CA SER A 125 0.86 0.57 -9.98
C SER A 125 0.21 1.71 -9.20
N GLU A 126 -0.67 2.51 -9.81
CA GLU A 126 -1.41 3.59 -9.15
C GLU A 126 -2.22 3.18 -7.90
N ASN A 127 -2.68 1.92 -7.83
CA ASN A 127 -3.47 1.38 -6.73
C ASN A 127 -2.70 0.43 -5.83
N LEU A 128 -1.42 0.15 -6.11
CA LEU A 128 -0.62 -0.79 -5.32
C LEU A 128 0.28 -0.05 -4.33
N VAL A 129 0.55 -0.64 -3.17
CA VAL A 129 1.55 -0.17 -2.20
C VAL A 129 2.24 -1.39 -1.58
N PRO A 130 3.55 -1.30 -1.27
CA PRO A 130 4.22 -2.33 -0.48
C PRO A 130 3.62 -2.37 0.93
N LEU A 131 3.15 -3.54 1.37
CA LEU A 131 2.66 -3.80 2.72
C LEU A 131 3.29 -5.07 3.26
N ASP A 132 3.48 -5.19 4.57
CA ASP A 132 3.70 -6.51 5.14
C ASP A 132 2.40 -7.33 5.10
N ARG A 133 2.56 -8.65 5.14
CA ARG A 133 1.45 -9.60 5.06
C ARG A 133 0.38 -9.40 6.14
N ASN A 134 0.77 -9.02 7.37
CA ASN A 134 -0.19 -8.86 8.46
C ASN A 134 -1.06 -7.61 8.25
N LYS A 135 -0.48 -6.50 7.80
CA LYS A 135 -1.26 -5.28 7.51
C LYS A 135 -2.15 -5.46 6.29
N ASN A 136 -1.69 -6.18 5.28
CA ASN A 136 -2.56 -6.57 4.16
C ASN A 136 -3.78 -7.37 4.64
N ALA A 137 -3.59 -8.31 5.59
CA ALA A 137 -4.71 -9.05 6.18
C ALA A 137 -5.68 -8.16 6.98
N VAL A 138 -5.20 -7.09 7.64
CA VAL A 138 -6.10 -6.11 8.29
C VAL A 138 -6.91 -5.34 7.26
N MET A 139 -6.30 -4.95 6.14
CA MET A 139 -7.06 -4.35 5.03
C MET A 139 -8.12 -5.31 4.49
N GLU A 140 -7.78 -6.57 4.23
CA GLU A 140 -8.74 -7.58 3.74
C GLU A 140 -9.96 -7.73 4.68
N LYS A 141 -9.77 -7.62 6.00
CA LYS A 141 -10.87 -7.62 6.97
C LYS A 141 -11.78 -6.40 6.79
N PHE A 142 -11.20 -5.21 6.66
CA PHE A 142 -11.95 -3.97 6.42
C PHE A 142 -12.72 -4.04 5.08
N GLU A 143 -12.07 -4.55 4.02
CA GLU A 143 -12.69 -4.76 2.72
C GLU A 143 -13.88 -5.71 2.80
N THR A 144 -13.75 -6.78 3.59
CA THR A 144 -14.84 -7.73 3.84
C THR A 144 -16.01 -7.05 4.57
N SER A 145 -15.75 -6.17 5.54
CA SER A 145 -16.79 -5.37 6.20
C SER A 145 -17.51 -4.45 5.22
N LEU A 146 -16.78 -3.77 4.33
CA LEU A 146 -17.34 -2.88 3.32
C LEU A 146 -18.16 -3.65 2.27
N TYR A 147 -17.70 -4.83 1.86
CA TYR A 147 -18.46 -5.72 0.99
C TYR A 147 -19.77 -6.18 1.64
N ASN A 148 -19.72 -6.63 2.90
CA ASN A 148 -20.92 -7.06 3.63
C ASN A 148 -21.91 -5.90 3.84
N PHE A 149 -21.41 -4.69 4.07
CA PHE A 149 -22.22 -3.48 4.15
C PHE A 149 -22.98 -3.22 2.85
N PHE A 150 -22.31 -3.28 1.69
CA PHE A 150 -22.98 -3.12 0.40
C PHE A 150 -23.96 -4.24 0.08
N LYS A 151 -23.65 -5.48 0.48
CA LYS A 151 -24.58 -6.61 0.34
C LYS A 151 -25.87 -6.38 1.15
N ALA A 152 -25.75 -5.91 2.40
CA ALA A 152 -26.90 -5.56 3.23
C ALA A 152 -27.70 -4.40 2.65
N ALA A 153 -27.02 -3.33 2.19
CA ALA A 153 -27.65 -2.19 1.52
C ALA A 153 -28.45 -2.63 0.29
N LYS A 154 -27.87 -3.45 -0.59
CA LYS A 154 -28.55 -3.97 -1.78
C LYS A 154 -29.82 -4.78 -1.45
N ASN A 155 -29.82 -5.52 -0.34
CA ASN A 155 -31.01 -6.23 0.11
C ASN A 155 -32.09 -5.27 0.64
N ALA A 156 -31.70 -4.25 1.42
CA ALA A 156 -32.61 -3.22 1.91
C ALA A 156 -33.23 -2.41 0.77
N GLU A 157 -32.45 -2.09 -0.27
CA GLU A 157 -32.91 -1.41 -1.49
C GLU A 157 -34.02 -2.20 -2.19
N LYS A 158 -33.83 -3.52 -2.37
CA LYS A 158 -34.84 -4.42 -2.96
C LYS A 158 -36.15 -4.46 -2.15
N MET A 159 -36.05 -4.45 -0.82
CA MET A 159 -37.22 -4.51 0.06
C MET A 159 -37.98 -3.18 0.16
N SER A 160 -37.31 -2.05 -0.09
CA SER A 160 -37.88 -0.72 0.17
C SER A 160 -38.69 -0.10 -0.98
N ALA A 161 -39.00 -0.85 -2.04
CA ALA A 161 -39.75 -0.37 -3.21
C ALA A 161 -39.18 0.92 -3.84
N SER A 162 -37.84 1.04 -3.88
CA SER A 162 -37.03 1.95 -4.72
C SER A 162 -36.66 3.37 -4.25
N LYS A 163 -36.92 3.83 -3.01
CA LYS A 163 -36.72 5.25 -2.72
C LYS A 163 -35.29 5.71 -2.40
N HIS A 164 -34.36 4.84 -2.00
CA HIS A 164 -33.01 5.26 -1.63
C HIS A 164 -31.95 4.26 -2.12
N TYR A 165 -30.72 4.73 -2.31
CA TYR A 165 -29.54 3.89 -2.50
C TYR A 165 -28.41 4.34 -1.56
N VAL A 166 -27.46 3.46 -1.29
CA VAL A 166 -26.31 3.80 -0.44
C VAL A 166 -25.12 4.23 -1.30
N ARG A 167 -24.54 5.39 -0.96
CA ARG A 167 -23.27 5.90 -1.48
C ARG A 167 -22.23 5.88 -0.38
N VAL A 168 -21.05 5.33 -0.68
CA VAL A 168 -19.87 5.43 0.20
C VAL A 168 -18.77 6.12 -0.57
N GLU A 169 -18.36 7.30 -0.08
CA GLU A 169 -17.14 7.95 -0.51
C GLU A 169 -16.00 7.45 0.39
N LEU A 170 -15.03 6.80 -0.24
CA LEU A 170 -13.88 6.20 0.42
C LEU A 170 -12.62 6.91 -0.07
N LYS A 171 -11.87 7.51 0.85
CA LYS A 171 -10.57 8.12 0.57
C LYS A 171 -9.52 7.41 1.39
N ILE A 172 -8.57 6.79 0.70
CA ILE A 172 -7.47 6.03 1.28
C ILE A 172 -6.20 6.75 0.92
N LYS A 173 -5.34 6.99 1.91
CA LYS A 173 -4.06 7.65 1.72
C LYS A 173 -2.97 6.87 2.43
N ALA A 174 -2.06 6.33 1.65
CA ALA A 174 -0.77 5.86 2.11
C ALA A 174 0.15 7.09 2.26
N GLU A 175 0.71 7.26 3.44
CA GLU A 175 1.62 8.35 3.82
C GLU A 175 2.91 7.71 4.31
N GLY A 176 4.07 8.29 4.00
CA GLY A 176 5.25 7.82 4.71
C GLY A 176 6.60 8.34 4.32
N ASN A 177 7.49 8.03 5.25
CA ASN A 177 8.92 8.14 5.22
C ASN A 177 9.44 7.02 6.14
N MET A 178 9.15 5.75 5.78
CA MET A 178 9.35 4.62 6.68
C MET A 178 10.79 4.59 7.22
N SER A 179 10.88 4.53 8.55
CA SER A 179 12.15 4.47 9.26
C SER A 179 12.63 3.01 9.32
N PRO A 180 13.95 2.77 9.17
CA PRO A 180 14.50 1.46 9.45
C PRO A 180 14.23 1.06 10.91
N TRP A 181 13.79 -0.18 11.13
CA TRP A 181 13.54 -0.75 12.46
C TRP A 181 14.70 -1.62 12.98
N PHE A 182 15.75 -1.78 12.19
CA PHE A 182 16.92 -2.59 12.51
C PHE A 182 18.21 -1.75 12.48
N SER A 183 19.23 -2.22 13.21
CA SER A 183 20.51 -1.53 13.35
C SER A 183 21.37 -1.64 12.10
N ASN A 184 22.32 -0.70 11.94
CA ASN A 184 23.33 -0.70 10.87
C ASN A 184 22.79 -0.72 9.43
N CYS A 185 21.51 -0.38 9.22
CA CYS A 185 20.90 -0.31 7.90
C CYS A 185 21.70 0.59 6.93
N SER A 186 22.04 0.06 5.75
CA SER A 186 22.80 0.78 4.73
C SER A 186 22.07 2.04 4.24
N ASP A 187 22.83 3.04 3.79
CA ASP A 187 22.23 4.27 3.26
C ASP A 187 21.39 4.02 2.00
N ARG A 188 21.70 2.97 1.22
CA ARG A 188 20.90 2.57 0.07
C ARG A 188 19.52 2.08 0.52
N VAL A 189 19.46 1.16 1.48
CA VAL A 189 18.19 0.62 1.99
C VAL A 189 17.42 1.68 2.75
N LYS A 190 18.07 2.51 3.58
CA LYS A 190 17.45 3.70 4.19
C LYS A 190 16.74 4.58 3.16
N ARG A 191 17.42 4.94 2.06
CA ARG A 191 16.80 5.76 0.99
C ARG A 191 15.62 5.07 0.31
N LYS A 192 15.60 3.73 0.25
CA LYS A 192 14.46 2.97 -0.26
C LYS A 192 13.30 2.91 0.72
N LEU A 193 13.57 2.61 2.00
CA LEU A 193 12.55 2.61 3.06
C LEU A 193 11.87 3.98 3.17
N ARG A 194 12.62 5.07 3.06
CA ARG A 194 12.03 6.42 3.03
C ARG A 194 11.06 6.67 1.87
N LYS A 195 11.13 5.87 0.78
CA LYS A 195 10.16 5.92 -0.33
C LYS A 195 8.90 5.10 -0.06
N LEU A 196 8.86 4.33 1.03
CA LEU A 196 7.75 3.48 1.39
C LEU A 196 6.76 4.20 2.31
N PRO A 197 5.47 3.85 2.22
CA PRO A 197 4.50 4.34 3.17
C PRO A 197 4.84 3.80 4.57
N GLU A 198 4.66 4.65 5.58
CA GLU A 198 4.81 4.35 7.01
C GLU A 198 3.44 4.13 7.63
N LYS A 199 2.38 4.69 7.05
CA LYS A 199 1.02 4.47 7.51
C LYS A 199 -0.02 4.59 6.40
N ILE A 200 -1.15 3.90 6.56
CA ILE A 200 -2.34 4.08 5.74
C ILE A 200 -3.45 4.69 6.59
N THR A 201 -4.03 5.77 6.07
CA THR A 201 -5.15 6.48 6.68
C THR A 201 -6.40 6.37 5.80
N TYR A 202 -7.56 6.36 6.45
CA TYR A 202 -8.86 6.16 5.81
C TYR A 202 -9.81 7.27 6.20
N LYS A 203 -10.55 7.79 5.22
CA LYS A 203 -11.75 8.60 5.45
C LYS A 203 -12.91 7.93 4.73
N ILE A 204 -14.00 7.72 5.46
CA ILE A 204 -15.22 7.10 4.95
C ILE A 204 -16.37 8.05 5.22
N LYS A 205 -17.14 8.34 4.18
CA LYS A 205 -18.41 9.03 4.29
C LYS A 205 -19.49 8.14 3.71
N THR A 206 -20.45 7.76 4.55
CA THR A 206 -21.62 6.99 4.13
C THR A 206 -22.80 7.94 4.00
N GLU A 207 -23.51 7.87 2.88
CA GLU A 207 -24.70 8.66 2.60
C GLU A 207 -25.80 7.76 2.05
N TYR A 208 -27.04 8.07 2.44
CA TYR A 208 -28.24 7.45 1.90
C TYR A 208 -28.87 8.46 0.96
N VAL A 209 -28.94 8.14 -0.33
CA VAL A 209 -29.35 9.07 -1.36
C VAL A 209 -30.72 8.70 -1.88
N GLU A 210 -31.65 9.64 -1.86
CA GLU A 210 -32.98 9.42 -2.42
C GLU A 210 -32.89 9.27 -3.95
N ALA A 211 -33.42 8.18 -4.48
CA ALA A 211 -33.31 7.79 -5.88
C ALA A 211 -33.96 8.80 -6.86
N SER A 212 -35.05 9.45 -6.43
CA SER A 212 -35.83 10.39 -7.23
C SER A 212 -35.22 11.80 -7.25
N THR A 213 -34.71 12.26 -6.11
CA THR A 213 -34.26 13.66 -5.93
C THR A 213 -32.74 13.81 -5.92
N GLY A 214 -31.99 12.72 -5.72
CA GLY A 214 -30.55 12.74 -5.52
C GLY A 214 -30.12 13.38 -4.19
N LYS A 215 -31.05 13.69 -3.28
CA LYS A 215 -30.73 14.30 -1.99
C LYS A 215 -30.09 13.29 -1.05
N ALA A 216 -28.92 13.64 -0.50
CA ALA A 216 -28.20 12.83 0.46
C ALA A 216 -28.70 13.07 1.88
N GLN A 217 -28.78 11.99 2.67
CA GLN A 217 -29.06 11.98 4.09
C GLN A 217 -27.94 11.25 4.82
N SER A 218 -27.58 11.75 6.01
CA SER A 218 -26.51 11.17 6.84
C SER A 218 -26.97 9.99 7.70
N ALA A 219 -28.27 9.86 7.93
CA ALA A 219 -28.88 8.81 8.73
C ALA A 219 -29.60 7.78 7.86
N PRO A 220 -29.69 6.50 8.29
CA PRO A 220 -30.46 5.49 7.58
C PRO A 220 -31.94 5.91 7.50
N PRO A 221 -32.58 5.81 6.32
CA PRO A 221 -33.97 6.23 6.14
C PRO A 221 -34.97 5.33 6.89
N ASN A 222 -34.60 4.07 7.18
CA ASN A 222 -35.38 3.16 8.01
C ASN A 222 -34.49 2.06 8.63
N LYS A 223 -35.08 1.22 9.49
CA LYS A 223 -34.39 0.14 10.24
C LYS A 223 -33.77 -0.96 9.35
N ASN A 224 -34.19 -1.11 8.10
CA ASN A 224 -33.69 -2.14 7.21
C ASN A 224 -32.35 -1.76 6.56
N TYR A 225 -32.00 -0.47 6.54
CA TYR A 225 -30.71 -0.02 6.01
C TYR A 225 -29.59 -0.24 7.03
N PRO A 226 -28.41 -0.69 6.58
CA PRO A 226 -27.26 -0.85 7.48
C PRO A 226 -26.83 0.51 8.03
N ARG A 227 -26.31 0.52 9.27
CA ARG A 227 -25.79 1.74 9.91
C ARG A 227 -24.52 2.24 9.21
N PRO A 228 -24.22 3.56 9.26
CA PRO A 228 -23.01 4.10 8.66
C PRO A 228 -21.75 3.36 9.10
N LEU A 229 -20.87 3.06 8.13
CA LEU A 229 -19.57 2.47 8.43
C LEU A 229 -18.68 3.47 9.14
N LYS A 230 -17.89 2.97 10.08
CA LYS A 230 -16.80 3.74 10.69
C LYS A 230 -15.51 3.47 9.92
N ALA A 231 -14.67 4.50 9.80
CA ALA A 231 -13.33 4.31 9.28
C ALA A 231 -12.55 3.34 10.18
N PRO A 232 -11.78 2.40 9.61
CA PRO A 232 -10.86 1.59 10.38
C PRO A 232 -9.79 2.50 11.03
N PRO A 233 -9.16 2.05 12.12
CA PRO A 233 -8.02 2.78 12.67
C PRO A 233 -6.90 2.90 11.62
N PRO A 234 -6.09 3.97 11.68
CA PRO A 234 -4.90 4.06 10.84
C PRO A 234 -4.00 2.82 10.99
N LEU A 235 -3.45 2.34 9.89
CA LEU A 235 -2.51 1.22 9.89
C LEU A 235 -1.09 1.78 9.83
N SER A 236 -0.33 1.72 10.91
CA SER A 236 1.12 1.92 10.84
C SER A 236 1.75 0.67 10.22
N LEU A 237 2.60 0.86 9.21
CA LEU A 237 3.28 -0.16 8.45
C LEU A 237 4.64 -0.47 9.09
#